data_AF-A0A2V6FCQ1-F1
#
_entry.id   AF-A0A2V6FCQ1-F1
#
_cell.length_a   1.000
_cell.length_b   1.000
_cell.length_c   1.000
_cell.angle_alpha   90.00
_cell.angle_beta   90.00
_cell.angle_gamma   90.00
#
_symmetry.space_group_name_H-M   'P 1'
#
loop_
_entity.id
_entity.type
_entity.pdbx_description
1 polymer ?
#
loop_
_entity_poly.entity_id
_entity_poly.type
_entity_poly.pdbx_seq_one_letter_code
_entity_poly.pdbx_strand_id
1 'polypeptide(L)'
;MACGGTECAFHAEYLALPDLLVAPVPAGVENWQAAYTTLCAIALQAVRQTGPQLGDRVLVMGQGLVGLLVTSLLEAAGARVMAVDLMPSRRSFSRAMGSEKVVILGEQNLSDELRAWTDGYGVDAAVICTATQSNTPIEQAAEGIRDRGRIVIVGNTRADLGWKIFYEKELEVRYSRSYGPGRYDPSYEWGGNDYPIGYVRWTEQRNFQACLELMAKGQINLAAITTRRAPFKDALAVYQDLMQEGAKDIGVVLEYESAECGARESAECGARSAELPRPAARQTHPESEIRDQHLTTPVQRLDVIGAGNFARTMLLPHLKNEIPFGTIVNRTALSANHVRDKFGFETAATDSAEIFKGTEPAAVLIATRHHLHAPLVKRALADHRHIFVEKPLCLSRQELAEIDAARAKSRGSVMVGFNRRFAPAIADLKEILASVPGPKTASFRVMPGKLDPQLLTSFASFSTRGLCASWRRPPGL
;
A
#
# COMPACT_ATOMS: atom_id res chain seq x y z
N MET A 1 -13.77 16.86 11.04
CA MET A 1 -12.69 15.89 10.70
C MET A 1 -12.17 16.25 9.31
N ALA A 2 -10.88 16.08 9.05
CA ALA A 2 -10.34 16.02 7.70
C ALA A 2 -10.18 14.55 7.30
N CYS A 3 -10.32 14.24 6.02
CA CYS A 3 -10.28 12.86 5.55
C CYS A 3 -9.62 12.71 4.18
N GLY A 4 -9.16 11.50 3.90
CA GLY A 4 -8.62 11.07 2.62
C GLY A 4 -8.99 9.63 2.32
N GLY A 5 -8.47 9.11 1.21
CA GLY A 5 -8.72 7.74 0.76
C GLY A 5 -9.38 7.70 -0.61
N THR A 6 -8.67 7.20 -1.63
CA THR A 6 -9.15 7.19 -3.02
C THR A 6 -10.42 6.36 -3.22
N GLU A 7 -10.67 5.39 -2.34
CA GLU A 7 -11.78 4.43 -2.47
C GLU A 7 -12.97 4.76 -1.57
N CYS A 8 -12.91 5.82 -0.76
CA CYS A 8 -13.95 6.12 0.22
C CYS A 8 -14.20 7.61 0.48
N ALA A 9 -13.24 8.51 0.24
CA ALA A 9 -13.42 9.96 0.41
C ALA A 9 -13.91 10.60 -0.90
N PHE A 10 -15.19 10.42 -1.20
CA PHE A 10 -15.86 10.97 -2.38
C PHE A 10 -16.56 12.30 -2.09
N HIS A 11 -17.02 12.96 -3.15
CA HIS A 11 -17.94 14.09 -3.02
C HIS A 11 -19.32 13.61 -2.56
N ALA A 12 -19.64 13.85 -1.28
CA ALA A 12 -20.93 13.50 -0.68
C ALA A 12 -21.17 14.34 0.60
N GLU A 13 -22.43 14.47 0.99
CA GLU A 13 -22.83 15.13 2.25
C GLU A 13 -22.43 14.30 3.50
N TYR A 14 -22.39 12.97 3.35
CA TYR A 14 -22.01 12.02 4.40
C TYR A 14 -21.04 10.98 3.85
N LEU A 15 -20.01 10.65 4.62
CA LEU A 15 -18.99 9.66 4.27
C LEU A 15 -18.77 8.67 5.43
N ALA A 16 -18.69 7.39 5.10
CA ALA A 16 -18.24 6.34 6.01
C ALA A 16 -16.79 5.99 5.67
N LEU A 17 -15.88 6.23 6.63
CA LEU A 17 -14.44 6.19 6.39
C LEU A 17 -13.75 5.35 7.48
N PRO A 18 -12.67 4.64 7.12
CA PRO A 18 -11.79 4.05 8.12
C PRO A 18 -11.18 5.11 9.05
N ASP A 19 -10.99 4.74 10.31
CA ASP A 19 -10.47 5.60 11.37
C ASP A 19 -9.07 6.15 11.05
N LEU A 20 -8.18 5.32 10.48
CA LEU A 20 -6.83 5.73 10.09
C LEU A 20 -6.76 6.57 8.81
N LEU A 21 -7.90 6.84 8.16
CA LEU A 21 -8.03 7.76 7.03
C LEU A 21 -8.70 9.09 7.38
N VAL A 22 -8.93 9.33 8.68
CA VAL A 22 -9.49 10.58 9.19
C VAL A 22 -8.60 11.18 10.28
N ALA A 23 -8.58 12.50 10.38
CA ALA A 23 -7.88 13.24 11.44
C ALA A 23 -8.78 14.35 12.02
N PRO A 24 -8.72 14.59 13.34
CA PRO A 24 -9.45 15.70 13.96
C PRO A 24 -8.88 17.04 13.48
N VAL A 25 -9.76 17.95 13.09
CA VAL A 25 -9.38 19.31 12.70
C VAL A 25 -9.15 20.11 13.97
N PRO A 26 -7.94 20.66 14.19
CA PRO A 26 -7.66 21.48 15.36
C PRO A 26 -8.53 22.73 15.41
N ALA A 27 -8.76 23.25 16.62
CA ALA A 27 -9.41 24.54 16.79
C ALA A 27 -8.64 25.64 16.04
N GLY A 28 -9.35 26.55 15.38
CA GLY A 28 -8.76 27.64 14.61
C GLY A 28 -8.42 27.30 13.16
N VAL A 29 -8.51 26.04 12.73
CA VAL A 29 -8.43 25.68 11.30
C VAL A 29 -9.82 25.71 10.69
N GLU A 30 -10.03 26.57 9.70
CA GLU A 30 -11.31 26.66 8.98
C GLU A 30 -11.55 25.42 8.11
N ASN A 31 -12.82 25.06 7.88
CA ASN A 31 -13.18 23.86 7.11
C ASN A 31 -12.59 23.87 5.70
N TRP A 32 -12.54 25.04 5.04
CA TRP A 32 -11.96 25.16 3.71
C TRP A 32 -10.44 24.90 3.70
N GLN A 33 -9.73 25.25 4.78
CA GLN A 33 -8.31 24.92 4.95
C GLN A 33 -8.15 23.42 5.18
N ALA A 34 -8.97 22.85 6.07
CA ALA A 34 -8.94 21.42 6.37
C ALA A 34 -9.19 20.54 5.13
N ALA A 35 -9.92 21.04 4.12
CA ALA A 35 -10.10 20.34 2.84
C ALA A 35 -8.77 20.09 2.09
N TYR A 36 -7.72 20.89 2.34
CA TYR A 36 -6.40 20.70 1.74
C TYR A 36 -5.59 19.56 2.37
N THR A 37 -6.04 18.97 3.49
CA THR A 37 -5.24 18.04 4.29
C THR A 37 -4.65 16.88 3.47
N THR A 38 -5.45 16.26 2.60
CA THR A 38 -4.99 15.13 1.77
C THR A 38 -3.94 15.55 0.75
N LEU A 39 -4.10 16.72 0.11
CA LEU A 39 -3.12 17.26 -0.84
C LEU A 39 -1.84 17.70 -0.12
N CYS A 40 -1.99 18.34 1.04
CA CYS A 40 -0.87 18.74 1.88
C CYS A 40 -0.07 17.52 2.35
N ALA A 41 -0.72 16.40 2.65
CA ALA A 41 -0.06 15.17 3.04
C ALA A 41 0.71 14.51 1.88
N ILE A 42 0.21 14.61 0.64
CA ILE A 42 0.95 14.19 -0.55
C ILE A 42 2.24 15.02 -0.71
N ALA A 43 2.11 16.34 -0.58
CA ALA A 43 3.25 17.25 -0.63
C ALA A 43 4.23 16.98 0.53
N LEU A 44 3.75 16.79 1.75
CA LEU A 44 4.57 16.52 2.94
C LEU A 44 5.35 15.21 2.82
N GLN A 45 4.72 14.17 2.25
CA GLN A 45 5.44 12.93 1.97
C GLN A 45 6.58 13.15 0.96
N ALA A 46 6.36 13.98 -0.06
CA ALA A 46 7.42 14.33 -1.03
C ALA A 46 8.58 15.06 -0.35
N VAL A 47 8.27 16.06 0.49
CA VAL A 47 9.27 16.77 1.29
C VAL A 47 10.04 15.79 2.19
N ARG A 48 9.38 14.84 2.84
CA ARG A 48 10.10 13.84 3.65
C ARG A 48 11.02 12.93 2.85
N GLN A 49 10.67 12.65 1.59
CA GLN A 49 11.56 11.90 0.71
C GLN A 49 12.81 12.68 0.31
N THR A 50 12.79 14.03 0.32
CA THR A 50 14.02 14.82 0.09
C THR A 50 14.95 14.73 1.29
N GLY A 51 14.41 14.54 2.50
CA GLY A 51 15.18 14.51 3.74
C GLY A 51 15.87 15.85 4.03
N PRO A 52 15.13 16.97 3.98
CA PRO A 52 15.71 18.31 3.94
C PRO A 52 16.43 18.62 5.24
N GLN A 53 17.54 19.33 5.12
CA GLN A 53 18.25 19.97 6.22
C GLN A 53 18.02 21.49 6.17
N LEU A 54 18.23 22.14 7.31
CA LEU A 54 18.18 23.60 7.42
C LEU A 54 19.24 24.21 6.48
N GLY A 55 18.79 25.05 5.54
CA GLY A 55 19.64 25.72 4.56
C GLY A 55 19.81 25.00 3.23
N ASP A 56 19.31 23.77 3.07
CA ASP A 56 19.37 23.04 1.79
C ASP A 56 18.73 23.86 0.67
N ARG A 57 19.36 23.86 -0.51
CA ARG A 57 18.79 24.45 -1.73
C ARG A 57 18.01 23.39 -2.48
N VAL A 58 16.71 23.58 -2.65
CA VAL A 58 15.83 22.59 -3.28
C VAL A 58 15.15 23.16 -4.52
N LEU A 59 15.23 22.41 -5.63
CA LEU A 59 14.54 22.72 -6.88
C LEU A 59 13.14 22.08 -6.86
N VAL A 60 12.08 22.82 -7.18
CA VAL A 60 10.72 22.28 -7.30
C VAL A 60 10.20 22.54 -8.72
N MET A 61 10.10 21.47 -9.51
CA MET A 61 9.65 21.53 -10.90
C MET A 61 8.14 21.31 -10.98
N GLY A 62 7.43 22.29 -11.52
CA GLY A 62 5.97 22.33 -11.58
C GLY A 62 5.38 23.02 -10.34
N GLN A 63 4.68 24.13 -10.56
CA GLN A 63 4.01 24.95 -9.54
C GLN A 63 2.49 24.90 -9.72
N GLY A 64 2.00 23.69 -10.02
CA GLY A 64 0.60 23.33 -9.78
C GLY A 64 0.31 23.20 -8.29
N LEU A 65 -0.90 22.76 -7.94
CA LEU A 65 -1.38 22.72 -6.55
C LEU A 65 -0.44 21.96 -5.60
N VAL A 66 0.04 20.77 -5.99
CA VAL A 66 0.97 19.97 -5.19
C VAL A 66 2.34 20.63 -5.10
N GLY A 67 2.87 21.18 -6.20
CA GLY A 67 4.18 21.83 -6.23
C GLY A 67 4.24 23.07 -5.34
N LEU A 68 3.17 23.87 -5.33
CA LEU A 68 3.03 25.03 -4.44
C LEU A 68 3.02 24.62 -2.96
N LEU A 69 2.32 23.54 -2.62
CA LEU A 69 2.35 22.97 -1.27
C LEU A 69 3.73 22.43 -0.89
N VAL A 70 4.43 21.77 -1.82
CA VAL A 70 5.82 21.32 -1.61
C VAL A 70 6.74 22.51 -1.34
N THR A 71 6.62 23.59 -2.11
CA THR A 71 7.40 24.83 -1.92
C THR A 71 7.23 25.37 -0.50
N SER A 72 5.98 25.53 -0.02
CA SER A 72 5.73 26.04 1.33
C SER A 72 6.19 25.10 2.43
N LEU A 73 6.06 23.79 2.25
CA LEU A 73 6.50 22.82 3.25
C LEU A 73 8.03 22.70 3.32
N LEU A 74 8.74 22.92 2.21
CA LEU A 74 10.20 23.01 2.20
C LEU A 74 10.69 24.29 2.89
N GLU A 75 10.05 25.43 2.62
CA GLU A 75 10.33 26.69 3.32
C GLU A 75 10.11 26.54 4.83
N ALA A 76 8.98 25.94 5.24
CA ALA A 76 8.69 25.66 6.65
C ALA A 76 9.68 24.67 7.29
N ALA A 77 10.34 23.81 6.49
CA ALA A 77 11.42 22.94 6.94
C ALA A 77 12.79 23.64 7.02
N GLY A 78 12.86 24.93 6.64
CA GLY A 78 14.08 25.73 6.62
C GLY A 78 14.93 25.56 5.35
N ALA A 79 14.38 24.94 4.30
CA ALA A 79 15.05 24.85 3.01
C ALA A 79 14.79 26.12 2.17
N ARG A 80 15.74 26.43 1.29
CA ARG A 80 15.65 27.51 0.29
C ARG A 80 15.13 26.93 -1.01
N VAL A 81 14.07 27.49 -1.57
CA VAL A 81 13.37 26.88 -2.72
C VAL A 81 13.51 27.70 -3.99
N MET A 82 13.97 27.06 -5.07
CA MET A 82 13.79 27.53 -6.44
C MET A 82 12.59 26.85 -7.08
N ALA A 83 11.54 27.62 -7.35
CA ALA A 83 10.34 27.17 -8.02
C ALA A 83 10.48 27.31 -9.55
N VAL A 84 10.10 26.28 -10.30
CA VAL A 84 10.15 26.29 -11.78
C VAL A 84 8.79 25.95 -12.35
N ASP A 85 8.32 26.73 -13.32
CA ASP A 85 7.10 26.44 -14.08
C ASP A 85 7.20 26.98 -15.52
N LEU A 86 6.23 26.65 -16.37
CA LEU A 86 6.09 27.18 -17.73
C LEU A 86 5.21 28.43 -17.76
N MET A 87 4.26 28.56 -16.83
CA MET A 87 3.26 29.62 -16.85
C MET A 87 3.74 30.83 -16.02
N PRO A 88 3.87 32.04 -16.59
CA PRO A 88 4.28 33.24 -15.86
C PRO A 88 3.36 33.57 -14.69
N SER A 89 2.07 33.22 -14.79
CA SER A 89 1.06 33.39 -13.73
C SER A 89 1.40 32.66 -12.43
N ARG A 90 2.26 31.64 -12.46
CA ARG A 90 2.70 30.90 -11.26
C ARG A 90 3.67 31.67 -10.38
N ARG A 91 4.26 32.76 -10.88
CA ARG A 91 5.28 33.53 -10.16
C ARG A 91 4.75 34.15 -8.86
N SER A 92 3.54 34.71 -8.88
CA SER A 92 2.92 35.30 -7.68
C SER A 92 2.60 34.21 -6.65
N PHE A 93 1.99 33.10 -7.07
CA PHE A 93 1.67 31.98 -6.19
C PHE A 93 2.92 31.37 -5.55
N SER A 94 3.96 31.12 -6.35
CA SER A 94 5.20 30.51 -5.85
C SER A 94 5.87 31.37 -4.78
N ARG A 95 5.96 32.70 -5.01
CA ARG A 95 6.50 33.65 -4.03
C ARG A 95 5.65 33.72 -2.76
N ALA A 96 4.32 33.76 -2.90
CA ALA A 96 3.41 33.77 -1.76
C ALA A 96 3.50 32.49 -0.92
N MET A 97 3.91 31.38 -1.54
CA MET A 97 4.17 30.10 -0.91
C MET A 97 5.62 29.93 -0.41
N GLY A 98 6.45 30.97 -0.47
CA GLY A 98 7.78 30.97 0.14
C GLY A 98 8.94 30.59 -0.79
N SER A 99 8.73 30.51 -2.11
CA SER A 99 9.86 30.34 -3.03
C SER A 99 10.81 31.54 -2.95
N GLU A 100 12.11 31.29 -2.77
CA GLU A 100 13.12 32.34 -2.80
C GLU A 100 13.37 32.83 -4.23
N LYS A 101 13.36 31.90 -5.19
CA LYS A 101 13.57 32.19 -6.61
C LYS A 101 12.50 31.50 -7.45
N VAL A 102 12.03 32.18 -8.49
CA VAL A 102 11.09 31.61 -9.46
C VAL A 102 11.71 31.72 -10.86
N VAL A 103 11.75 30.61 -11.58
CA VAL A 103 12.21 30.53 -12.96
C VAL A 103 11.02 30.16 -13.84
N ILE A 104 10.76 30.98 -14.86
CA ILE A 104 9.76 30.68 -15.88
C ILE A 104 10.46 30.17 -17.13
N LEU A 105 10.23 28.89 -17.45
CA LEU A 105 10.81 28.25 -18.62
C LEU A 105 10.22 28.87 -19.89
N GLY A 106 11.09 29.29 -20.81
CA GLY A 106 10.73 30.06 -22.00
C GLY A 106 11.06 31.56 -21.87
N GLU A 107 11.09 32.10 -20.65
CA GLU A 107 11.63 33.46 -20.37
C GLU A 107 13.09 33.41 -19.93
N GLN A 108 13.46 32.36 -19.18
CA GLN A 108 14.77 32.23 -18.53
C GLN A 108 15.40 30.87 -18.84
N ASN A 109 16.75 30.83 -18.88
CA ASN A 109 17.51 29.58 -18.99
C ASN A 109 17.72 28.97 -17.59
N LEU A 110 17.15 27.80 -17.35
CA LEU A 110 17.21 27.14 -16.04
C LEU A 110 18.64 26.83 -15.58
N SER A 111 19.54 26.40 -16.48
CA SER A 111 20.92 26.06 -16.13
C SER A 111 21.69 27.28 -15.64
N ASP A 112 21.52 28.43 -16.29
CA ASP A 112 22.17 29.68 -15.88
C ASP A 112 21.64 30.17 -14.53
N GLU A 113 20.31 30.12 -14.35
CA GLU A 113 19.66 30.53 -13.11
C GLU A 113 20.04 29.65 -11.91
N LEU A 114 20.18 28.33 -12.14
CA LEU A 114 20.70 27.37 -11.18
C LEU A 114 22.15 27.67 -10.83
N ARG A 115 23.04 27.72 -11.82
CA ARG A 115 24.47 27.99 -11.59
C ARG A 115 24.67 29.27 -10.78
N ALA A 116 23.94 30.34 -11.11
CA ALA A 116 24.03 31.61 -10.39
C ALA A 116 23.48 31.52 -8.95
N TRP A 117 22.39 30.80 -8.72
CA TRP A 117 21.76 30.70 -7.41
C TRP A 117 22.48 29.73 -6.46
N THR A 118 23.11 28.70 -7.02
CA THR A 118 23.77 27.62 -6.28
C THR A 118 25.29 27.80 -6.19
N ASP A 119 25.83 28.95 -6.59
CA ASP A 119 27.29 29.21 -6.66
C ASP A 119 28.03 28.15 -7.51
N GLY A 120 27.35 27.60 -8.52
CA GLY A 120 27.86 26.54 -9.40
C GLY A 120 27.85 25.12 -8.82
N TYR A 121 27.49 24.91 -7.55
CA TYR A 121 27.51 23.58 -6.93
C TYR A 121 26.31 22.69 -7.28
N GLY A 122 25.19 23.28 -7.70
CA GLY A 122 23.92 22.59 -7.89
C GLY A 122 23.06 22.55 -6.63
N VAL A 123 21.84 22.04 -6.76
CA VAL A 123 20.88 21.91 -5.64
C VAL A 123 21.06 20.59 -4.89
N ASP A 124 20.67 20.56 -3.61
CA ASP A 124 20.75 19.38 -2.75
C ASP A 124 19.71 18.32 -3.13
N ALA A 125 18.51 18.78 -3.49
CA ALA A 125 17.43 17.94 -3.94
C ALA A 125 16.60 18.61 -5.04
N ALA A 126 15.93 17.79 -5.85
CA ALA A 126 14.91 18.23 -6.79
C ALA A 126 13.61 17.46 -6.55
N VAL A 127 12.47 18.16 -6.54
CA VAL A 127 11.13 17.57 -6.44
C VAL A 127 10.39 17.78 -7.75
N ILE A 128 9.93 16.69 -8.35
CA ILE A 128 9.26 16.67 -9.65
C ILE A 128 7.75 16.57 -9.41
N CYS A 129 7.08 17.71 -9.57
CA CYS A 129 5.64 17.89 -9.39
C CYS A 129 4.90 18.13 -10.72
N THR A 130 5.59 17.95 -11.85
CA THR A 130 4.99 18.01 -13.19
C THR A 130 4.16 16.76 -13.50
N ALA A 131 3.31 16.83 -14.53
CA ALA A 131 2.65 15.67 -15.11
C ALA A 131 2.84 15.72 -16.62
N THR A 132 3.75 14.90 -17.15
CA THR A 132 4.11 14.93 -18.59
C THR A 132 4.73 13.62 -19.04
N GLN A 133 4.54 13.28 -20.32
CA GLN A 133 5.24 12.15 -20.95
C GLN A 133 6.66 12.52 -21.42
N SER A 134 7.05 13.79 -21.32
CA SER A 134 8.43 14.20 -21.61
C SER A 134 9.37 13.84 -20.46
N ASN A 135 10.58 13.40 -20.78
CA ASN A 135 11.65 13.18 -19.81
C ASN A 135 12.39 14.46 -19.41
N THR A 136 12.12 15.59 -20.08
CA THR A 136 12.82 16.86 -19.87
C THR A 136 12.91 17.32 -18.41
N PRO A 137 11.85 17.23 -17.56
CA PRO A 137 11.97 17.62 -16.16
C PRO A 137 13.02 16.80 -15.39
N ILE A 138 13.16 15.52 -15.72
CA ILE A 138 14.12 14.62 -15.07
C ILE A 138 15.55 14.93 -15.51
N GLU A 139 15.75 15.16 -16.82
CA GLU A 139 17.04 15.54 -17.38
C GLU A 139 17.53 16.87 -16.79
N GLN A 140 16.68 17.90 -16.80
CA GLN A 140 17.00 19.22 -16.26
C GLN A 140 17.28 19.17 -14.75
N ALA A 141 16.51 18.38 -13.99
CA ALA A 141 16.78 18.18 -12.57
C ALA A 141 18.13 17.48 -12.34
N ALA A 142 18.45 16.45 -13.12
CA ALA A 142 19.72 15.71 -13.00
C ALA A 142 20.94 16.58 -13.37
N GLU A 143 20.79 17.50 -14.32
CA GLU A 143 21.82 18.48 -14.65
C GLU A 143 22.04 19.49 -13.51
N GLY A 144 20.95 19.99 -12.93
CA GLY A 144 20.94 21.01 -11.89
C GLY A 144 21.32 20.55 -10.48
N ILE A 145 21.27 19.25 -10.22
CA ILE A 145 21.54 18.69 -8.90
C ILE A 145 23.05 18.50 -8.66
N ARG A 146 23.50 18.66 -7.42
CA ARG A 146 24.90 18.39 -7.04
C ARG A 146 25.24 16.89 -7.07
N ASP A 147 26.53 16.57 -6.99
CA ASP A 147 27.00 15.21 -6.71
C ASP A 147 26.38 14.67 -5.41
N ARG A 148 25.95 13.40 -5.42
CA ARG A 148 25.22 12.72 -4.33
C ARG A 148 23.95 13.45 -3.90
N GLY A 149 23.29 14.13 -4.83
CA GLY A 149 21.97 14.73 -4.62
C GLY A 149 20.83 13.74 -4.83
N ARG A 150 19.61 14.17 -4.50
CA ARG A 150 18.39 13.35 -4.62
C ARG A 150 17.30 13.96 -5.51
N ILE A 151 16.72 13.15 -6.38
CA ILE A 151 15.50 13.48 -7.12
C ILE A 151 14.31 12.75 -6.49
N VAL A 152 13.27 13.49 -6.14
CA VAL A 152 11.99 12.97 -5.62
C VAL A 152 10.90 13.18 -6.66
N ILE A 153 10.28 12.09 -7.11
CA ILE A 153 9.24 12.11 -8.12
C ILE A 153 7.88 11.92 -7.44
N VAL A 154 6.98 12.89 -7.64
CA VAL A 154 5.63 12.92 -7.05
C VAL A 154 4.57 12.90 -8.14
N GLY A 155 4.78 13.70 -9.18
CA GLY A 155 3.86 13.82 -10.30
C GLY A 155 4.00 12.66 -11.29
N ASN A 156 3.01 12.54 -12.18
CA ASN A 156 2.98 11.51 -13.22
C ASN A 156 3.86 11.91 -14.41
N THR A 157 5.18 11.93 -14.18
CA THR A 157 6.19 12.33 -15.15
C THR A 157 7.01 11.13 -15.60
N ARG A 158 7.26 11.03 -16.92
CA ARG A 158 8.19 10.04 -17.48
C ARG A 158 9.57 10.20 -16.83
N ALA A 159 10.16 9.08 -16.42
CA ALA A 159 11.40 9.08 -15.64
C ALA A 159 12.41 8.05 -16.14
N ASP A 160 12.95 8.33 -17.33
CA ASP A 160 14.07 7.59 -17.89
C ASP A 160 15.37 8.15 -17.32
N LEU A 161 16.17 7.27 -16.70
CA LEU A 161 17.39 7.64 -16.00
C LEU A 161 18.59 7.51 -16.95
N GLY A 162 19.14 8.64 -17.37
CA GLY A 162 20.32 8.68 -18.25
C GLY A 162 21.56 8.10 -17.55
N TRP A 163 22.00 6.90 -17.96
CA TRP A 163 23.03 6.15 -17.23
C TRP A 163 24.26 6.99 -16.83
N LYS A 164 24.84 7.76 -17.76
CA LYS A 164 26.07 8.53 -17.52
C LYS A 164 25.94 9.53 -16.37
N ILE A 165 24.96 10.45 -16.44
CA ILE A 165 24.84 11.53 -15.46
C ILE A 165 24.43 11.02 -14.08
N PHE A 166 23.53 10.03 -14.03
CA PHE A 166 23.08 9.43 -12.78
C PHE A 166 24.20 8.61 -12.11
N TYR A 167 25.02 7.92 -12.91
CA TYR A 167 26.17 7.17 -12.43
C TYR A 167 27.29 8.10 -11.94
N GLU A 168 27.71 9.08 -12.76
CA GLU A 168 28.82 9.99 -12.44
C GLU A 168 28.56 10.82 -11.18
N LYS A 169 27.31 11.25 -10.97
CA LYS A 169 26.92 12.04 -9.78
C LYS A 169 26.42 11.17 -8.61
N GLU A 170 26.37 9.85 -8.75
CA GLU A 170 25.75 8.93 -7.77
C GLU A 170 24.36 9.41 -7.28
N LEU A 171 23.48 9.73 -8.21
CA LEU A 171 22.17 10.32 -7.87
C LEU A 171 21.24 9.29 -7.24
N GLU A 172 20.54 9.71 -6.20
CA GLU A 172 19.45 8.94 -5.61
C GLU A 172 18.10 9.36 -6.22
N VAL A 173 17.29 8.39 -6.66
CA VAL A 173 15.94 8.64 -7.18
C VAL A 173 14.92 7.98 -6.26
N ARG A 174 13.95 8.77 -5.77
CA ARG A 174 12.87 8.29 -4.91
C ARG A 174 11.51 8.63 -5.48
N TYR A 175 10.60 7.66 -5.42
CA TYR A 175 9.18 7.91 -5.66
C TYR A 175 8.47 8.27 -4.36
N SER A 176 7.76 9.39 -4.35
CA SER A 176 6.88 9.77 -3.26
C SER A 176 5.52 9.11 -3.42
N ARG A 177 5.22 8.11 -2.59
CA ARG A 177 3.94 7.41 -2.63
C ARG A 177 2.86 8.19 -1.90
N SER A 178 2.05 8.95 -2.63
CA SER A 178 0.80 9.57 -2.15
C SER A 178 0.99 10.25 -0.77
N TYR A 179 0.06 10.09 0.18
CA TYR A 179 0.15 10.60 1.55
C TYR A 179 1.01 9.74 2.50
N GLY A 180 1.84 8.82 1.98
CA GLY A 180 2.91 8.14 2.73
C GLY A 180 2.65 6.70 3.17
N PRO A 181 3.45 6.19 4.12
CA PRO A 181 3.31 4.84 4.68
C PRO A 181 1.91 4.55 5.20
N GLY A 182 1.40 3.35 4.92
CA GLY A 182 -0.02 2.97 5.05
C GLY A 182 -0.68 2.83 3.69
N ARG A 183 -0.31 3.68 2.72
CA ARG A 183 -0.99 3.70 1.43
C ARG A 183 -0.80 2.37 0.71
N TYR A 184 -1.91 1.79 0.26
CA TYR A 184 -1.99 0.47 -0.37
C TYR A 184 -1.69 -0.71 0.57
N ASP A 185 -1.74 -0.49 1.88
CA ASP A 185 -1.76 -1.56 2.88
C ASP A 185 -3.19 -1.73 3.43
N PRO A 186 -3.93 -2.76 2.99
CA PRO A 186 -5.28 -3.01 3.47
C PRO A 186 -5.36 -3.24 4.99
N SER A 187 -4.29 -3.72 5.63
CA SER A 187 -4.26 -3.89 7.08
C SER A 187 -4.29 -2.57 7.82
N TYR A 188 -3.67 -1.54 7.24
CA TYR A 188 -3.69 -0.17 7.73
C TYR A 188 -5.01 0.51 7.33
N GLU A 189 -5.25 0.66 6.02
CA GLU A 189 -6.35 1.49 5.48
C GLU A 189 -7.73 0.93 5.85
N TRP A 190 -7.92 -0.39 5.82
CA TRP A 190 -9.22 -1.03 6.07
C TRP A 190 -9.24 -1.87 7.34
N GLY A 191 -8.07 -2.27 7.82
CA GLY A 191 -7.94 -3.10 9.00
C GLY A 191 -7.80 -2.34 10.31
N GLY A 192 -7.58 -1.02 10.28
CA GLY A 192 -7.40 -0.18 11.48
C GLY A 192 -6.10 -0.48 12.24
N ASN A 193 -5.12 -1.14 11.61
CA ASN A 193 -3.87 -1.53 12.26
C ASN A 193 -2.78 -0.52 11.91
N ASP A 194 -2.58 0.45 12.81
CA ASP A 194 -1.50 1.42 12.68
C ASP A 194 -0.13 0.74 12.87
N TYR A 195 0.90 1.31 12.27
CA TYR A 195 2.27 0.85 12.44
C TYR A 195 2.83 1.32 13.79
N PRO A 196 3.68 0.51 14.44
CA PRO A 196 4.29 0.95 15.68
C PRO A 196 5.17 2.19 15.43
N ILE A 197 4.95 3.23 16.23
CA ILE A 197 5.48 4.58 16.01
C ILE A 197 7.01 4.65 15.92
N GLY A 198 7.72 3.74 16.61
CA GLY A 198 9.19 3.67 16.57
C GLY A 198 9.78 3.13 15.27
N TYR A 199 8.99 2.42 14.44
CA TYR A 199 9.44 1.89 13.15
C TYR A 199 8.94 2.72 11.97
N VAL A 200 7.69 3.17 12.03
CA VAL A 200 7.10 4.04 11.01
C VAL A 200 6.53 5.25 11.72
N ARG A 201 7.33 6.29 11.86
CA ARG A 201 6.92 7.51 12.56
C ARG A 201 5.76 8.21 11.86
N TRP A 202 5.75 8.17 10.54
CA TRP A 202 4.92 9.00 9.69
C TRP A 202 4.06 8.13 8.78
N THR A 203 2.84 7.89 9.23
CA THR A 203 1.79 7.21 8.47
C THR A 203 0.86 8.23 7.81
N GLU A 204 -0.07 7.78 6.98
CA GLU A 204 -1.05 8.65 6.32
C GLU A 204 -1.80 9.56 7.31
N GLN A 205 -2.33 8.99 8.39
CA GLN A 205 -3.09 9.74 9.38
C GLN A 205 -2.21 10.75 10.10
N ARG A 206 -0.98 10.36 10.44
CA ARG A 206 -0.02 11.26 11.11
C ARG A 206 0.49 12.34 10.16
N ASN A 207 0.48 12.09 8.85
CA ASN A 207 0.67 13.11 7.83
C ASN A 207 -0.50 14.09 7.82
N PHE A 208 -1.75 13.62 7.88
CA PHE A 208 -2.93 14.49 8.00
C PHE A 208 -2.85 15.37 9.25
N GLN A 209 -2.55 14.78 10.41
CA GLN A 209 -2.38 15.48 11.68
C GLN A 209 -1.29 16.54 11.59
N ALA A 210 -0.10 16.20 11.07
CA ALA A 210 0.99 17.15 10.91
C ALA A 210 0.62 18.32 9.98
N CYS A 211 -0.08 18.06 8.87
CA CYS A 211 -0.55 19.12 7.98
C CYS A 211 -1.54 20.05 8.68
N LEU A 212 -2.50 19.50 9.41
CA LEU A 212 -3.48 20.25 10.18
C LEU A 212 -2.84 21.09 11.29
N GLU A 213 -1.81 20.56 11.96
CA GLU A 213 -1.03 21.31 12.95
C GLU A 213 -0.29 22.50 12.33
N LEU A 214 0.30 22.33 11.14
CA LEU A 214 0.93 23.42 10.40
C LEU A 214 -0.09 24.50 9.99
N MET A 215 -1.29 24.09 9.56
CA MET A 215 -2.40 25.01 9.27
C MET A 215 -2.84 25.77 10.52
N ALA A 216 -2.99 25.09 11.66
CA ALA A 216 -3.40 25.70 12.93
C ALA A 216 -2.39 26.74 13.42
N LYS A 217 -1.10 26.52 13.15
CA LYS A 217 -0.02 27.47 13.47
C LYS A 217 0.14 28.59 12.44
N GLY A 218 -0.64 28.60 11.36
CA GLY A 218 -0.53 29.57 10.28
C GLY A 218 0.77 29.45 9.48
N GLN A 219 1.43 28.29 9.49
CA GLN A 219 2.72 28.07 8.80
C GLN A 219 2.57 27.76 7.32
N ILE A 220 1.33 27.66 6.81
CA ILE A 220 1.03 27.42 5.39
C ILE A 220 -0.01 28.44 4.94
N ASN A 221 0.35 29.27 3.95
CA ASN A 221 -0.53 30.30 3.41
C ASN A 221 -1.50 29.75 2.36
N LEU A 222 -2.46 28.92 2.79
CA LEU A 222 -3.44 28.30 1.86
C LEU A 222 -4.33 29.34 1.16
N ALA A 223 -4.55 30.51 1.76
CA ALA A 223 -5.33 31.58 1.16
C ALA A 223 -4.69 32.07 -0.15
N ALA A 224 -3.35 32.06 -0.23
CA ALA A 224 -2.65 32.46 -1.45
C ALA A 224 -2.94 31.55 -2.65
N ILE A 225 -3.29 30.28 -2.43
CA ILE A 225 -3.50 29.29 -3.49
C ILE A 225 -4.97 28.85 -3.62
N THR A 226 -5.87 29.36 -2.78
CA THR A 226 -7.31 29.11 -2.86
C THR A 226 -7.95 30.20 -3.70
N THR A 227 -8.10 29.94 -4.99
CA THR A 227 -8.57 30.95 -5.97
C THR A 227 -10.09 31.00 -6.07
N ARG A 228 -10.78 29.91 -5.73
CA ARG A 228 -12.25 29.82 -5.78
C ARG A 228 -12.79 28.98 -4.62
N ARG A 229 -13.83 29.49 -3.97
CA ARG A 229 -14.74 28.71 -3.11
C ARG A 229 -16.09 28.73 -3.79
N ALA A 230 -16.66 27.56 -4.06
CA ALA A 230 -17.89 27.44 -4.84
C ALA A 230 -18.83 26.44 -4.16
N PRO A 231 -20.15 26.67 -4.18
CA PRO A 231 -21.09 25.69 -3.64
C PRO A 231 -21.05 24.40 -4.49
N PHE A 232 -21.26 23.26 -3.85
CA PHE A 232 -21.14 21.95 -4.50
C PHE A 232 -22.11 21.78 -5.69
N LYS A 233 -23.25 22.47 -5.68
CA LYS A 233 -24.20 22.50 -6.81
C LYS A 233 -23.58 22.98 -8.13
N ASP A 234 -22.52 23.79 -8.05
CA ASP A 234 -21.80 24.32 -9.21
C ASP A 234 -20.60 23.45 -9.61
N ALA A 235 -20.40 22.28 -8.98
CA ALA A 235 -19.22 21.45 -9.18
C ALA A 235 -18.95 21.12 -10.66
N LEU A 236 -19.99 20.81 -11.44
CA LEU A 236 -19.82 20.50 -12.87
C LEU A 236 -19.24 21.67 -13.66
N ALA A 237 -19.74 22.88 -13.42
CA ALA A 237 -19.22 24.09 -14.07
C ALA A 237 -17.79 24.39 -13.61
N VAL A 238 -17.50 24.21 -12.31
CA VAL A 238 -16.15 24.32 -11.76
C VAL A 238 -15.17 23.35 -12.44
N TYR A 239 -15.55 22.08 -12.61
CA TYR A 239 -14.71 21.10 -13.30
C TYR A 239 -14.50 21.46 -14.78
N GLN A 240 -15.53 21.95 -15.46
CA GLN A 240 -15.41 22.42 -16.84
C GLN A 240 -14.40 23.57 -16.96
N ASP A 241 -14.46 24.56 -16.07
CA ASP A 241 -13.51 25.68 -16.03
C ASP A 241 -12.07 25.20 -15.78
N LEU A 242 -11.88 24.25 -14.85
CA LEU A 242 -10.56 23.70 -14.52
C LEU A 242 -9.93 22.89 -15.66
N MET A 243 -10.75 22.33 -16.55
CA MET A 243 -10.28 21.57 -17.71
C MET A 243 -9.93 22.45 -18.91
N GLN A 244 -10.27 23.74 -18.90
CA GLN A 244 -9.93 24.67 -19.97
C GLN A 244 -8.44 25.00 -19.96
N GLU A 245 -7.83 25.12 -21.14
CA GLU A 245 -6.46 25.60 -21.27
C GLU A 245 -6.35 27.03 -20.73
N GLY A 246 -5.35 27.27 -19.89
CA GLY A 246 -5.14 28.58 -19.27
C GLY A 246 -6.08 28.89 -18.11
N ALA A 247 -6.73 27.87 -17.51
CA ALA A 247 -7.53 28.02 -16.30
C ALA A 247 -6.82 28.90 -15.25
N LYS A 248 -7.53 29.92 -14.77
CA LYS A 248 -7.00 30.88 -13.79
C LYS A 248 -6.96 30.31 -12.38
N ASP A 249 -7.79 29.29 -12.12
CA ASP A 249 -7.91 28.67 -10.81
C ASP A 249 -6.79 27.70 -10.51
N ILE A 250 -6.34 27.71 -9.26
CA ILE A 250 -5.26 26.84 -8.77
C ILE A 250 -5.83 25.84 -7.77
N GLY A 251 -6.35 26.35 -6.67
CA GLY A 251 -7.02 25.57 -5.64
C GLY A 251 -8.47 25.99 -5.56
N VAL A 252 -9.37 25.02 -5.72
CA VAL A 252 -10.81 25.23 -5.62
C VAL A 252 -11.36 24.39 -4.48
N VAL A 253 -12.13 25.01 -3.60
CA VAL A 253 -12.86 24.33 -2.52
C VAL A 253 -14.33 24.30 -2.88
N LEU A 254 -14.91 23.09 -2.88
CA LEU A 254 -16.35 22.89 -3.03
C LEU A 254 -17.00 22.87 -1.65
N GLU A 255 -18.03 23.69 -1.48
CA GLU A 255 -18.72 23.89 -0.22
C GLU A 255 -20.10 23.25 -0.27
N TYR A 256 -20.36 22.34 0.66
CA TYR A 256 -21.68 21.75 0.81
C TYR A 256 -22.54 22.72 1.62
N GLU A 257 -23.76 22.98 1.18
CA GLU A 257 -24.72 23.73 1.98
C GLU A 257 -24.89 22.97 3.29
N SER A 258 -24.55 23.60 4.42
CA SER A 258 -24.87 23.00 5.70
C SER A 258 -26.38 22.86 5.74
N ALA A 259 -26.91 21.63 5.74
CA ALA A 259 -28.21 21.40 6.34
C ALA A 259 -28.14 22.12 7.68
N GLU A 260 -28.99 23.13 7.89
CA GLU A 260 -29.12 23.76 9.18
C GLU A 260 -29.19 22.63 10.19
N CYS A 261 -28.13 22.46 10.98
CA CYS A 261 -28.19 21.66 12.17
C CYS A 261 -28.98 22.53 13.15
N GLY A 262 -30.27 22.70 12.83
CA GLY A 262 -31.24 23.34 13.67
C GLY A 262 -31.08 22.67 15.01
N ALA A 263 -30.91 23.51 16.02
CA ALA A 263 -30.81 23.15 17.41
C ALA A 263 -31.68 21.92 17.72
N ARG A 264 -31.09 20.72 17.66
CA ARG A 264 -31.49 19.66 18.55
C ARG A 264 -30.86 20.06 19.86
N GLU A 265 -31.60 20.90 20.58
CA GLU A 265 -31.46 21.10 22.01
C GLU A 265 -31.03 19.77 22.63
N SER A 266 -29.87 19.81 23.29
CA SER A 266 -29.60 19.12 24.54
C SER A 266 -30.56 17.99 24.93
N ALA A 267 -30.64 16.94 24.12
CA ALA A 267 -30.93 15.61 24.58
C ALA A 267 -29.56 15.00 24.74
N GLU A 268 -29.07 14.96 25.99
CA GLU A 268 -27.83 14.32 26.44
C GLU A 268 -27.26 13.34 25.40
N CYS A 269 -26.46 13.85 24.47
CA CYS A 269 -25.48 13.04 23.79
C CYS A 269 -24.35 12.90 24.80
N GLY A 270 -24.67 12.21 25.91
CA GLY A 270 -23.67 11.66 26.79
C GLY A 270 -22.69 10.97 25.86
N ALA A 271 -21.42 11.33 26.01
CA ALA A 271 -20.34 10.61 25.41
C ALA A 271 -20.48 9.13 25.81
N ARG A 272 -21.29 8.39 25.06
CA ARG A 272 -21.04 7.00 24.81
C ARG A 272 -19.86 7.03 23.85
N SER A 273 -18.69 7.28 24.43
CA SER A 273 -17.60 6.35 24.28
C SER A 273 -18.27 4.97 24.37
N ALA A 274 -18.69 4.43 23.24
CA ALA A 274 -18.67 3.00 23.13
C ALA A 274 -17.21 2.72 23.39
N GLU A 275 -16.87 2.30 24.62
CA GLU A 275 -15.70 1.50 24.82
C GLU A 275 -15.88 0.37 23.80
N LEU A 276 -15.28 0.55 22.63
CA LEU A 276 -14.88 -0.58 21.83
C LEU A 276 -14.14 -1.45 22.84
N PRO A 277 -14.63 -2.67 23.11
CA PRO A 277 -13.95 -3.52 24.07
C PRO A 277 -12.49 -3.51 23.62
N ARG A 278 -11.59 -3.00 24.49
CA ARG A 278 -10.15 -3.16 24.31
C ARG A 278 -9.99 -4.58 23.77
N PRO A 279 -9.38 -4.81 22.59
CA PRO A 279 -9.26 -6.16 22.06
C PRO A 279 -8.67 -6.95 23.20
N ALA A 280 -9.48 -7.83 23.80
CA ALA A 280 -9.14 -8.48 25.05
C ALA A 280 -7.78 -9.09 24.79
N ALA A 281 -6.77 -8.64 25.56
CA ALA A 281 -5.36 -8.89 25.36
C ALA A 281 -5.23 -10.23 24.67
N ARG A 282 -4.95 -10.19 23.34
CA ARG A 282 -5.18 -11.27 22.36
C ARG A 282 -5.49 -12.53 23.13
N GLN A 283 -6.78 -12.86 23.36
CA GLN A 283 -7.13 -14.03 24.17
C GLN A 283 -6.23 -15.12 23.62
N THR A 284 -5.22 -15.48 24.39
CA THR A 284 -4.49 -16.69 24.16
C THR A 284 -5.58 -17.67 24.47
N HIS A 285 -6.33 -18.05 23.42
CA HIS A 285 -7.00 -19.32 23.38
C HIS A 285 -6.00 -20.26 24.03
N PRO A 286 -6.27 -20.72 25.28
CA PRO A 286 -5.27 -21.38 26.10
C PRO A 286 -4.93 -22.67 25.39
N GLU A 287 -3.95 -22.63 24.47
CA GLU A 287 -3.77 -23.59 23.38
C GLU A 287 -5.06 -24.35 23.12
N SER A 288 -6.17 -23.65 22.82
CA SER A 288 -7.51 -24.20 23.06
C SER A 288 -7.73 -25.32 22.08
N GLU A 289 -7.35 -26.53 22.49
CA GLU A 289 -7.29 -27.75 21.70
C GLU A 289 -7.30 -27.43 20.21
N ILE A 290 -6.27 -26.70 19.72
CA ILE A 290 -6.01 -26.74 18.30
C ILE A 290 -5.59 -28.18 18.14
N ARG A 291 -6.57 -29.03 17.84
CA ARG A 291 -6.33 -30.39 17.44
C ARG A 291 -5.52 -30.23 16.17
N ASP A 292 -4.20 -30.20 16.33
CA ASP A 292 -3.25 -30.59 15.30
C ASP A 292 -3.58 -32.05 15.02
N GLN A 293 -4.68 -32.24 14.30
CA GLN A 293 -5.07 -33.47 13.66
C GLN A 293 -4.07 -33.64 12.52
N HIS A 294 -2.84 -34.00 12.89
CA HIS A 294 -2.07 -34.87 12.04
C HIS A 294 -3.00 -36.02 11.70
N LEU A 295 -3.33 -36.12 10.41
CA LEU A 295 -4.18 -37.19 9.92
C LEU A 295 -3.54 -38.50 10.35
N THR A 296 -4.20 -39.23 11.25
CA THR A 296 -3.72 -40.53 11.72
C THR A 296 -3.77 -41.59 10.63
N THR A 297 -4.47 -41.29 9.53
CA THR A 297 -4.57 -42.13 8.34
C THR A 297 -4.42 -41.24 7.10
N PRO A 298 -3.56 -41.60 6.14
CA PRO A 298 -3.42 -40.86 4.90
C PRO A 298 -4.75 -40.77 4.14
N VAL A 299 -4.99 -39.62 3.49
CA VAL A 299 -6.11 -39.46 2.55
C VAL A 299 -5.88 -40.34 1.33
N GLN A 300 -6.92 -41.05 0.89
CA GLN A 300 -6.80 -42.08 -0.15
C GLN A 300 -6.94 -41.53 -1.57
N ARG A 301 -7.61 -40.38 -1.72
CA ARG A 301 -7.77 -39.67 -2.99
C ARG A 301 -7.88 -38.16 -2.82
N LEU A 302 -7.64 -37.44 -3.92
CA LEU A 302 -7.83 -36.00 -4.04
C LEU A 302 -8.90 -35.68 -5.09
N ASP A 303 -9.98 -35.06 -4.63
CA ASP A 303 -10.96 -34.41 -5.50
C ASP A 303 -10.56 -32.94 -5.72
N VAL A 304 -10.84 -32.39 -6.89
CA VAL A 304 -10.42 -31.02 -7.25
C VAL A 304 -11.61 -30.20 -7.73
N ILE A 305 -11.81 -29.04 -7.12
CA ILE A 305 -12.80 -28.05 -7.55
C ILE A 305 -12.06 -26.84 -8.11
N GLY A 306 -12.21 -26.63 -9.41
CA GLY A 306 -11.52 -25.58 -10.14
C GLY A 306 -10.09 -25.99 -10.51
N ALA A 307 -9.86 -26.21 -11.80
CA ALA A 307 -8.53 -26.32 -12.36
C ALA A 307 -8.31 -25.16 -13.33
N GLY A 308 -8.07 -23.96 -12.78
CA GLY A 308 -7.62 -22.80 -13.54
C GLY A 308 -6.17 -22.96 -14.04
N ASN A 309 -5.64 -21.93 -14.73
CA ASN A 309 -4.27 -21.98 -15.27
C ASN A 309 -3.24 -22.33 -14.18
N PHE A 310 -3.32 -21.65 -13.04
CA PHE A 310 -2.42 -21.88 -11.90
C PHE A 310 -2.44 -23.33 -11.40
N ALA A 311 -3.62 -23.90 -11.18
CA ALA A 311 -3.73 -25.28 -10.73
C ALA A 311 -3.11 -26.27 -11.74
N ARG A 312 -3.35 -26.04 -13.05
CA ARG A 312 -2.83 -26.90 -14.13
C ARG A 312 -1.32 -26.81 -14.32
N THR A 313 -0.71 -25.67 -14.02
CA THR A 313 0.73 -25.47 -14.25
C THR A 313 1.57 -25.65 -12.99
N MET A 314 1.01 -25.36 -11.81
CA MET A 314 1.77 -25.32 -10.55
C MET A 314 1.39 -26.43 -9.57
N LEU A 315 0.12 -26.85 -9.52
CA LEU A 315 -0.36 -27.81 -8.50
C LEU A 315 -0.46 -29.23 -9.05
N LEU A 316 -1.35 -29.46 -10.01
CA LEU A 316 -1.68 -30.78 -10.53
C LEU A 316 -0.48 -31.57 -11.08
N PRO A 317 0.49 -30.96 -11.80
CA PRO A 317 1.68 -31.69 -12.26
C PRO A 317 2.52 -32.28 -11.12
N HIS A 318 2.57 -31.61 -9.96
CA HIS A 318 3.38 -32.01 -8.81
C HIS A 318 2.63 -32.92 -7.84
N LEU A 319 1.30 -33.01 -7.95
CA LEU A 319 0.47 -33.92 -7.16
C LEU A 319 0.19 -35.23 -7.91
N LYS A 320 0.35 -35.22 -9.23
CA LYS A 320 0.18 -36.41 -10.08
C LYS A 320 1.18 -37.49 -9.64
N ASN A 321 0.68 -38.69 -9.38
CA ASN A 321 1.41 -39.85 -8.84
C ASN A 321 1.73 -39.80 -7.33
N GLU A 322 1.56 -38.66 -6.65
CA GLU A 322 1.71 -38.55 -5.19
C GLU A 322 0.42 -38.96 -4.47
N ILE A 323 -0.74 -38.71 -5.10
CA ILE A 323 -2.07 -39.08 -4.59
C ILE A 323 -3.00 -39.45 -5.75
N PRO A 324 -3.84 -40.50 -5.62
CA PRO A 324 -4.87 -40.80 -6.61
C PRO A 324 -5.84 -39.64 -6.82
N PHE A 325 -6.21 -39.38 -8.07
CA PHE A 325 -7.13 -38.30 -8.44
C PHE A 325 -8.53 -38.82 -8.67
N GLY A 326 -9.48 -38.40 -7.84
CA GLY A 326 -10.88 -38.78 -7.93
C GLY A 326 -11.63 -37.95 -8.98
N THR A 327 -12.47 -37.04 -8.51
CA THR A 327 -13.34 -36.21 -9.36
C THR A 327 -12.73 -34.83 -9.60
N ILE A 328 -12.66 -34.40 -10.87
CA ILE A 328 -12.40 -33.00 -11.24
C ILE A 328 -13.71 -32.27 -11.55
N VAL A 329 -13.97 -31.19 -10.83
CA VAL A 329 -15.09 -30.27 -11.07
C VAL A 329 -14.59 -28.99 -11.71
N ASN A 330 -15.13 -28.66 -12.88
CA ASN A 330 -14.92 -27.39 -13.56
C ASN A 330 -16.25 -26.79 -14.03
N ARG A 331 -16.26 -25.48 -14.32
CA ARG A 331 -17.48 -24.77 -14.78
C ARG A 331 -18.12 -25.35 -16.04
N THR A 332 -17.34 -26.01 -16.91
CA THR A 332 -17.86 -26.58 -18.17
C THR A 332 -17.40 -28.02 -18.33
N ALA A 333 -18.26 -28.87 -18.89
CA ALA A 333 -17.98 -30.28 -19.14
C ALA A 333 -16.73 -30.46 -20.01
N LEU A 334 -16.56 -29.63 -21.05
CA LEU A 334 -15.38 -29.67 -21.92
C LEU A 334 -14.08 -29.44 -21.14
N SER A 335 -14.05 -28.43 -20.25
CA SER A 335 -12.87 -28.15 -19.42
C SER A 335 -12.66 -29.21 -18.34
N ALA A 336 -13.72 -29.81 -17.81
CA ALA A 336 -13.63 -30.89 -16.83
C ALA A 336 -13.02 -32.15 -17.46
N ASN A 337 -13.57 -32.60 -18.59
CA ASN A 337 -13.07 -33.76 -19.33
C ASN A 337 -11.63 -33.56 -19.83
N HIS A 338 -11.29 -32.37 -20.35
CA HIS A 338 -9.91 -32.10 -20.77
C HIS A 338 -8.90 -32.23 -19.63
N VAL A 339 -9.23 -31.71 -18.44
CA VAL A 339 -8.34 -31.83 -17.26
C VAL A 339 -8.31 -33.27 -16.75
N ARG A 340 -9.45 -33.98 -16.78
CA ARG A 340 -9.53 -35.39 -16.43
C ARG A 340 -8.57 -36.22 -17.26
N ASP A 341 -8.66 -36.13 -18.59
CA ASP A 341 -7.87 -36.93 -19.51
C ASP A 341 -6.37 -36.58 -19.41
N LYS A 342 -6.05 -35.29 -19.26
CA LYS A 342 -4.66 -34.81 -19.18
C LYS A 342 -3.95 -35.29 -17.90
N PHE A 343 -4.64 -35.25 -16.77
CA PHE A 343 -4.01 -35.51 -15.46
C PHE A 343 -4.35 -36.90 -14.89
N GLY A 344 -5.34 -37.60 -15.45
CA GLY A 344 -5.74 -38.95 -15.04
C GLY A 344 -6.70 -38.96 -13.86
N PHE A 345 -7.73 -38.10 -13.86
CA PHE A 345 -8.81 -38.17 -12.86
C PHE A 345 -9.77 -39.33 -13.20
N GLU A 346 -10.34 -39.98 -12.20
CA GLU A 346 -11.34 -41.04 -12.36
C GLU A 346 -12.61 -40.52 -13.05
N THR A 347 -13.11 -39.36 -12.62
CA THR A 347 -14.37 -38.79 -13.12
C THR A 347 -14.27 -37.28 -13.32
N ALA A 348 -15.17 -36.74 -14.14
CA ALA A 348 -15.29 -35.31 -14.41
C ALA A 348 -16.73 -34.87 -14.20
N ALA A 349 -16.92 -33.74 -13.51
CA ALA A 349 -18.23 -33.20 -13.17
C ALA A 349 -18.28 -31.69 -13.40
N THR A 350 -19.50 -31.14 -13.43
CA THR A 350 -19.74 -29.69 -13.50
C THR A 350 -20.34 -29.11 -12.23
N ASP A 351 -20.85 -29.95 -11.33
CA ASP A 351 -21.34 -29.54 -10.03
C ASP A 351 -20.46 -30.08 -8.90
N SER A 352 -19.99 -29.16 -8.04
CA SER A 352 -19.27 -29.49 -6.81
C SER A 352 -20.06 -30.40 -5.86
N ALA A 353 -21.39 -30.41 -5.95
CA ALA A 353 -22.25 -31.28 -5.16
C ALA A 353 -21.93 -32.77 -5.33
N GLU A 354 -21.36 -33.16 -6.46
CA GLU A 354 -21.03 -34.55 -6.76
C GLU A 354 -19.86 -35.08 -5.92
N ILE A 355 -18.94 -34.19 -5.53
CA ILE A 355 -17.80 -34.54 -4.65
C ILE A 355 -18.28 -34.85 -3.22
N PHE A 356 -19.31 -34.15 -2.75
CA PHE A 356 -19.80 -34.22 -1.36
C PHE A 356 -20.80 -35.36 -1.11
N LYS A 357 -20.88 -36.37 -1.99
CA LYS A 357 -21.82 -37.51 -1.88
C LYS A 357 -21.16 -38.84 -1.49
N GLY A 358 -19.84 -38.91 -1.41
CA GLY A 358 -19.10 -40.16 -1.20
C GLY A 358 -18.76 -40.46 0.27
N THR A 359 -18.66 -41.73 0.63
CA THR A 359 -18.40 -42.21 2.01
C THR A 359 -16.92 -42.46 2.33
N GLU A 360 -16.01 -42.27 1.38
CA GLU A 360 -14.56 -42.54 1.56
C GLU A 360 -13.76 -41.29 1.98
N PRO A 361 -12.63 -41.47 2.70
CA PRO A 361 -11.74 -40.39 3.14
C PRO A 361 -10.99 -39.76 1.95
N ALA A 362 -11.62 -38.75 1.35
CA ALA A 362 -11.07 -37.93 0.28
C ALA A 362 -10.72 -36.51 0.76
N ALA A 363 -9.59 -35.98 0.31
CA ALA A 363 -9.28 -34.56 0.41
C ALA A 363 -9.87 -33.79 -0.77
N VAL A 364 -10.14 -32.50 -0.56
CA VAL A 364 -10.62 -31.59 -1.62
C VAL A 364 -9.64 -30.45 -1.81
N LEU A 365 -9.14 -30.30 -3.03
CA LEU A 365 -8.39 -29.13 -3.48
C LEU A 365 -9.34 -28.12 -4.11
N ILE A 366 -9.44 -26.92 -3.54
CA ILE A 366 -10.24 -25.81 -4.06
C ILE A 366 -9.30 -24.79 -4.70
N ALA A 367 -9.29 -24.71 -6.03
CA ALA A 367 -8.52 -23.75 -6.81
C ALA A 367 -9.40 -23.02 -7.84
N THR A 368 -10.48 -22.43 -7.32
CA THR A 368 -11.49 -21.68 -8.09
C THR A 368 -11.20 -20.18 -8.11
N ARG A 369 -12.16 -19.36 -8.54
CA ARG A 369 -12.10 -17.91 -8.35
C ARG A 369 -12.33 -17.58 -6.88
N HIS A 370 -11.64 -16.56 -6.35
CA HIS A 370 -11.57 -16.30 -4.91
C HIS A 370 -12.93 -16.16 -4.20
N HIS A 371 -13.93 -15.55 -4.84
CA HIS A 371 -15.28 -15.40 -4.26
C HIS A 371 -16.02 -16.73 -4.02
N LEU A 372 -15.57 -17.82 -4.63
CA LEU A 372 -16.15 -19.15 -4.42
C LEU A 372 -15.44 -19.94 -3.30
N HIS A 373 -14.32 -19.45 -2.78
CA HIS A 373 -13.54 -20.20 -1.80
C HIS A 373 -14.32 -20.39 -0.50
N ALA A 374 -14.81 -19.31 0.10
CA ALA A 374 -15.56 -19.38 1.36
C ALA A 374 -16.81 -20.31 1.29
N PRO A 375 -17.72 -20.18 0.32
CA PRO A 375 -18.88 -21.08 0.25
C PRO A 375 -18.48 -22.54 0.00
N LEU A 376 -17.46 -22.82 -0.83
CA LEU A 376 -16.99 -24.18 -1.08
C LEU A 376 -16.29 -24.80 0.13
N VAL A 377 -15.47 -24.02 0.84
CA VAL A 377 -14.80 -24.46 2.08
C VAL A 377 -15.83 -24.79 3.15
N LYS A 378 -16.82 -23.91 3.38
CA LYS A 378 -17.90 -24.18 4.36
C LYS A 378 -18.68 -25.44 4.01
N ARG A 379 -19.00 -25.65 2.73
CA ARG A 379 -19.69 -26.85 2.25
C ARG A 379 -18.86 -28.12 2.45
N ALA A 380 -17.58 -28.07 2.11
CA ALA A 380 -16.66 -29.19 2.31
C ALA A 380 -16.47 -29.51 3.81
N LEU A 381 -16.44 -28.49 4.68
CA LEU A 381 -16.40 -28.67 6.13
C LEU A 381 -17.69 -29.30 6.67
N ALA A 382 -18.85 -28.92 6.14
CA ALA A 382 -20.12 -29.53 6.52
C ALA A 382 -20.16 -31.04 6.18
N ASP A 383 -19.46 -31.44 5.11
CA ASP A 383 -19.26 -32.85 4.71
C ASP A 383 -18.00 -33.49 5.33
N HIS A 384 -17.42 -32.85 6.36
CA HIS A 384 -16.27 -33.36 7.11
C HIS A 384 -15.00 -33.64 6.28
N ARG A 385 -14.79 -32.91 5.18
CA ARG A 385 -13.63 -33.08 4.28
C ARG A 385 -12.37 -32.40 4.78
N HIS A 386 -11.22 -32.98 4.45
CA HIS A 386 -9.92 -32.30 4.54
C HIS A 386 -9.69 -31.45 3.30
N ILE A 387 -9.40 -30.16 3.49
CA ILE A 387 -9.46 -29.15 2.45
C ILE A 387 -8.10 -28.51 2.27
N PHE A 388 -7.60 -28.50 1.05
CA PHE A 388 -6.57 -27.56 0.62
C PHE A 388 -7.24 -26.49 -0.24
N VAL A 389 -7.16 -25.22 0.15
CA VAL A 389 -7.74 -24.11 -0.60
C VAL A 389 -6.65 -23.16 -1.05
N GLU A 390 -6.64 -22.82 -2.33
CA GLU A 390 -5.73 -21.80 -2.86
C GLU A 390 -5.98 -20.45 -2.20
N LYS A 391 -4.93 -19.65 -2.05
CA LYS A 391 -5.07 -18.33 -1.40
C LYS A 391 -5.84 -17.36 -2.31
N PRO A 392 -6.65 -16.44 -1.75
CA PRO A 392 -6.98 -16.28 -0.33
C PRO A 392 -8.07 -17.27 0.12
N LEU A 393 -8.13 -17.60 1.42
CA LEU A 393 -9.17 -18.49 1.98
C LEU A 393 -10.59 -17.95 1.79
N CYS A 394 -10.78 -16.65 1.98
CA CYS A 394 -12.04 -15.93 1.86
C CYS A 394 -11.77 -14.44 1.54
N LEU A 395 -12.80 -13.68 1.20
CA LEU A 395 -12.69 -12.26 0.84
C LEU A 395 -13.08 -11.32 1.97
N SER A 396 -13.81 -11.79 2.99
CA SER A 396 -14.22 -10.98 4.13
C SER A 396 -13.92 -11.62 5.49
N ARG A 397 -13.87 -10.78 6.53
CA ARG A 397 -13.75 -11.24 7.93
C ARG A 397 -14.98 -12.01 8.39
N GLN A 398 -16.17 -11.65 7.90
CA GLN A 398 -17.40 -12.37 8.19
C GLN A 398 -17.31 -13.80 7.65
N GLU A 399 -16.89 -13.97 6.40
CA GLU A 399 -16.68 -15.29 5.82
C GLU A 399 -15.63 -16.10 6.59
N LEU A 400 -14.56 -15.45 7.09
CA LEU A 400 -13.56 -16.10 7.92
C LEU A 400 -14.18 -16.63 9.23
N ALA A 401 -14.95 -15.80 9.94
CA ALA A 401 -15.63 -16.19 11.16
C ALA A 401 -16.63 -17.34 10.93
N GLU A 402 -17.34 -17.33 9.81
CA GLU A 402 -18.23 -18.42 9.41
C GLU A 402 -17.46 -19.71 9.10
N ILE A 403 -16.29 -19.63 8.47
CA ILE A 403 -15.40 -20.77 8.22
C ILE A 403 -14.86 -21.34 9.54
N ASP A 404 -14.42 -20.49 10.48
CA ASP A 404 -13.95 -20.92 11.80
C ASP A 404 -15.06 -21.64 12.57
N ALA A 405 -16.28 -21.09 12.56
CA ALA A 405 -17.45 -21.72 13.16
C ALA A 405 -17.82 -23.06 12.49
N ALA A 406 -17.68 -23.17 11.16
CA ALA A 406 -17.89 -24.41 10.43
C ALA A 406 -16.80 -25.45 10.74
N ARG A 407 -15.53 -25.02 10.83
CA ARG A 407 -14.38 -25.87 11.14
C ARG A 407 -14.49 -26.46 12.54
N ALA A 408 -14.90 -25.67 13.53
CA ALA A 408 -15.09 -26.13 14.90
C ALA A 408 -16.12 -27.28 15.03
N LYS A 409 -17.09 -27.34 14.10
CA LYS A 409 -18.12 -28.39 14.05
C LYS A 409 -17.74 -29.57 13.14
N SER A 410 -16.61 -29.49 12.46
CA SER A 410 -16.19 -30.46 11.45
C SER A 410 -15.08 -31.38 11.97
N ARG A 411 -15.06 -32.62 11.48
CA ARG A 411 -13.89 -33.51 11.58
C ARG A 411 -12.85 -33.22 10.49
N GLY A 412 -13.21 -32.37 9.53
CA GLY A 412 -12.35 -31.92 8.45
C GLY A 412 -11.31 -30.89 8.91
N SER A 413 -10.30 -30.70 8.09
CA SER A 413 -9.25 -29.70 8.30
C SER A 413 -9.20 -28.72 7.14
N VAL A 414 -8.73 -27.50 7.38
CA VAL A 414 -8.51 -26.49 6.33
C VAL A 414 -7.06 -26.10 6.29
N MET A 415 -6.46 -26.24 5.12
CA MET A 415 -5.13 -25.78 4.80
C MET A 415 -5.21 -24.74 3.68
N VAL A 416 -4.64 -23.57 3.93
CA VAL A 416 -4.54 -22.51 2.91
C VAL A 416 -3.21 -22.63 2.18
N GLY A 417 -3.25 -22.55 0.85
CA GLY A 417 -2.12 -22.62 -0.08
C GLY A 417 -1.15 -21.44 0.01
N PHE A 418 -0.56 -21.21 1.19
CA PHE A 418 0.55 -20.27 1.33
C PHE A 418 1.82 -20.90 0.77
N ASN A 419 2.36 -20.27 -0.28
CA ASN A 419 3.58 -20.71 -0.92
C ASN A 419 4.74 -20.83 0.08
N ARG A 420 5.56 -21.88 -0.09
CA ARG A 420 6.82 -22.13 0.65
C ARG A 420 6.70 -22.39 2.14
N ARG A 421 5.49 -22.53 2.72
CA ARG A 421 5.32 -22.82 4.16
C ARG A 421 6.06 -24.08 4.62
N PHE A 422 6.21 -25.07 3.74
CA PHE A 422 6.90 -26.34 3.99
C PHE A 422 8.21 -26.47 3.19
N ALA A 423 8.72 -25.37 2.63
CA ALA A 423 10.05 -25.42 2.03
C ALA A 423 11.07 -25.75 3.14
N PRO A 424 12.04 -26.67 2.92
CA PRO A 424 13.01 -27.07 3.95
C PRO A 424 13.65 -25.86 4.65
N ALA A 425 14.04 -24.85 3.87
CA ALA A 425 14.59 -23.58 4.36
C ALA A 425 13.69 -22.85 5.38
N ILE A 426 12.37 -22.91 5.22
CA ILE A 426 11.41 -22.26 6.12
C ILE A 426 11.21 -23.11 7.38
N ALA A 427 11.30 -24.43 7.28
CA ALA A 427 11.29 -25.33 8.44
C ALA A 427 12.56 -25.14 9.28
N ASP A 428 13.73 -25.15 8.66
CA ASP A 428 15.02 -24.89 9.31
C ASP A 428 15.02 -23.51 9.99
N LEU A 429 14.53 -22.49 9.29
CA LEU A 429 14.38 -21.14 9.84
C LEU A 429 13.46 -21.13 11.07
N LYS A 430 12.36 -21.88 11.05
CA LYS A 430 11.43 -21.98 12.19
C LYS A 430 12.12 -22.58 13.42
N GLU A 431 12.93 -23.62 13.25
CA GLU A 431 13.68 -24.25 14.34
C GLU A 431 14.75 -23.30 14.92
N ILE A 432 15.52 -22.65 14.04
CA ILE A 432 16.54 -21.66 14.44
C ILE A 432 15.88 -20.54 15.23
N LEU A 433 14.80 -19.95 14.71
CA LEU A 433 14.09 -18.88 15.40
C LEU A 433 13.48 -19.35 16.72
N ALA A 434 12.95 -20.58 16.81
CA ALA A 434 12.40 -21.12 18.06
C ALA A 434 13.45 -21.19 19.18
N SER A 435 14.72 -21.47 18.83
CA SER A 435 15.83 -21.53 19.81
C SER A 435 16.33 -20.17 20.31
N VAL A 436 15.97 -19.06 19.66
CA VAL A 436 16.49 -17.72 20.00
C VAL A 436 15.46 -16.96 20.84
N PRO A 437 15.73 -16.62 22.11
CA PRO A 437 14.81 -15.81 22.91
C PRO A 437 14.81 -14.34 22.48
N GLY A 438 13.68 -13.64 22.73
CA GLY A 438 13.53 -12.20 22.46
C GLY A 438 12.98 -11.83 21.07
N PRO A 439 12.91 -10.52 20.78
CA PRO A 439 12.40 -9.98 19.52
C PRO A 439 13.26 -10.45 18.34
N LYS A 440 12.60 -10.83 17.24
CA LYS A 440 13.25 -11.38 16.04
C LYS A 440 13.02 -10.44 14.87
N THR A 441 14.10 -10.09 14.18
CA THR A 441 14.06 -9.38 12.91
C THR A 441 14.63 -10.30 11.84
N ALA A 442 13.92 -10.47 10.73
CA ALA A 442 14.37 -11.26 9.59
C ALA A 442 14.30 -10.42 8.32
N SER A 443 15.34 -10.50 7.50
CA SER A 443 15.38 -9.99 6.13
C SER A 443 15.52 -11.18 5.20
N PHE A 444 14.60 -11.35 4.26
CA PHE A 444 14.60 -12.47 3.32
C PHE A 444 14.57 -11.96 1.88
N ARG A 445 15.41 -12.58 1.03
CA ARG A 445 15.41 -12.36 -0.41
C ARG A 445 14.80 -13.59 -1.07
N VAL A 446 13.71 -13.40 -1.80
CA VAL A 446 12.96 -14.49 -2.41
C VAL A 446 13.29 -14.59 -3.89
N MET A 447 13.92 -15.68 -4.30
CA MET A 447 14.11 -16.01 -5.72
C MET A 447 12.92 -16.85 -6.22
N PRO A 448 12.24 -16.46 -7.31
CA PRO A 448 11.29 -17.34 -7.99
C PRO A 448 12.05 -18.40 -8.80
N GLY A 449 11.90 -19.69 -8.47
CA GLY A 449 12.54 -20.80 -9.18
C GLY A 449 12.86 -22.01 -8.30
N LYS A 450 13.41 -23.08 -8.89
CA LYS A 450 14.02 -24.18 -8.13
C LYS A 450 15.26 -23.62 -7.43
N LEU A 451 15.27 -23.69 -6.11
CA LEU A 451 16.46 -23.38 -5.32
C LEU A 451 17.45 -24.52 -5.48
N ASP A 452 18.71 -24.19 -5.77
CA ASP A 452 19.80 -25.17 -5.68
C ASP A 452 19.95 -25.58 -4.20
N PRO A 453 19.85 -26.88 -3.88
CA PRO A 453 20.06 -27.38 -2.52
C PRO A 453 21.40 -26.92 -1.91
N GLN A 454 22.42 -26.65 -2.73
CA GLN A 454 23.73 -26.20 -2.27
C GLN A 454 23.79 -24.69 -1.95
N LEU A 455 22.89 -23.87 -2.52
CA LEU A 455 22.88 -22.41 -2.30
C LEU A 455 22.29 -22.00 -0.95
N LEU A 456 21.58 -22.91 -0.26
CA LEU A 456 20.87 -22.65 1.00
C LEU A 456 21.78 -22.32 2.19
N THR A 457 23.06 -22.70 2.14
CA THR A 457 24.00 -22.49 3.25
C THR A 457 24.57 -21.07 3.36
N SER A 458 24.20 -20.15 2.45
CA SER A 458 24.94 -18.88 2.29
C SER A 458 24.21 -17.57 2.62
N PHE A 459 22.91 -17.58 2.97
CA PHE A 459 22.15 -16.33 3.15
C PHE A 459 21.16 -16.30 4.32
N ALA A 460 21.62 -16.60 5.53
CA ALA A 460 20.91 -16.21 6.75
C ALA A 460 21.86 -15.45 7.68
N SER A 461 21.79 -14.12 7.66
CA SER A 461 22.47 -13.28 8.66
C SER A 461 21.47 -12.91 9.76
N PHE A 462 21.79 -13.26 10.99
CA PHE A 462 21.07 -12.84 12.19
C PHE A 462 21.97 -11.96 13.05
N SER A 463 21.42 -10.84 13.52
CA SER A 463 22.09 -9.91 14.43
C SER A 463 21.28 -9.85 15.72
N THR A 464 21.86 -10.39 16.79
CA THR A 464 21.43 -10.12 18.17
C THR A 464 22.50 -9.23 18.80
N ARG A 465 22.28 -7.91 18.75
CA ARG A 465 23.11 -6.86 19.37
C ARG A 465 24.63 -7.03 19.20
N GLY A 466 25.17 -6.45 18.14
CA GLY A 466 26.55 -5.96 18.11
C GLY A 466 27.65 -7.00 18.30
N LEU A 467 27.73 -8.00 17.42
CA LEU A 467 28.96 -8.69 17.03
C LEU A 467 28.67 -9.54 15.80
N CYS A 468 29.39 -9.25 14.70
CA CYS A 468 29.27 -9.97 13.44
C CYS A 468 30.20 -11.20 13.51
N ALA A 469 29.67 -12.39 13.71
CA ALA A 469 30.42 -13.63 13.59
C ALA A 469 29.91 -14.41 12.38
N SER A 470 30.70 -14.42 11.30
CA SER A 470 30.49 -15.31 10.17
C SER A 470 31.05 -16.68 10.52
N TRP A 471 30.22 -17.72 10.44
CA TRP A 471 30.68 -19.10 10.60
C TRP A 471 30.80 -19.73 9.21
N ARG A 472 32.03 -19.85 8.71
CA ARG A 472 32.34 -20.73 7.57
C ARG A 472 32.52 -22.14 8.11
N ARG A 473 31.78 -23.11 7.58
CA ARG A 473 32.16 -24.52 7.68
C ARG A 473 33.39 -24.72 6.78
N PRO A 474 34.51 -25.29 7.27
CA PRO A 474 35.61 -25.63 6.37
C PRO A 474 35.18 -26.80 5.46
N PRO A 475 35.65 -26.84 4.21
CA PRO A 475 35.37 -27.96 3.32
C PRO A 475 36.23 -29.18 3.70
N GLY A 476 35.59 -30.34 3.84
CA GLY A 476 36.25 -31.65 3.79
C GLY A 476 36.32 -32.42 5.12
N LEU A 477 35.31 -33.26 5.37
CA LEU A 477 35.40 -34.70 5.65
C LEU A 477 34.00 -35.32 5.69
#